data_AF-A0A9D6EBR3-F1
#
_entry.id   AF-A0A9D6EBR3-F1
#
_cell.length_a   1.000
_cell.length_b   1.000
_cell.length_c   1.000
_cell.angle_alpha   90.00
_cell.angle_beta   90.00
_cell.angle_gamma   90.00
#
_symmetry.space_group_name_H-M   'P 1'
#
loop_
_entity.id
_entity.type
_entity.pdbx_description
1 polymer ?
#
loop_
_entity_poly.entity_id
_entity_poly.type
_entity_poly.pdbx_seq_one_letter_code
_entity_poly.pdbx_strand_id
1 'polypeptide(L)'
;MTYSLRSALGTLGTALTATLLLTGCEELVYKDRELFNPPPDTTSGFLGYFNVAEKQTTCGNCHVSFQAQWRGTKHARAAQDLEASGHAQAFCWGCHAVSELGNAVATAAGYNVVTDSAYRDVQCESCHGPGFTHVQNPSRETRPL
;
A
#
# COMPACT_ATOMS: atom_id res chain seq x y z
N MET A 1 -10.13 2.60 68.33
CA MET A 1 -10.42 3.31 67.07
C MET A 1 -9.30 2.97 66.09
N THR A 2 -9.44 1.89 65.34
CA THR A 2 -8.40 1.29 64.49
C THR A 2 -8.71 1.61 63.03
N TYR A 3 -7.96 2.54 62.43
CA TYR A 3 -8.07 2.84 61.00
C TYR A 3 -7.39 1.72 60.19
N SER A 4 -8.15 1.10 59.29
CA SER A 4 -7.69 0.02 58.41
C SER A 4 -6.70 0.54 57.36
N LEU A 5 -5.41 0.21 57.51
CA LEU A 5 -4.35 0.54 56.55
C LEU A 5 -4.59 -0.03 55.13
N ARG A 6 -5.52 -0.97 54.95
CA ARG A 6 -5.80 -1.60 53.65
C ARG A 6 -6.47 -0.65 52.65
N SER A 7 -7.14 0.40 53.13
CA SER A 7 -7.90 1.29 52.24
C SER A 7 -7.04 2.37 51.58
N ALA A 8 -5.89 2.73 52.15
CA ALA A 8 -5.00 3.75 51.60
C ALA A 8 -4.11 3.25 50.44
N LEU A 9 -3.75 1.96 50.42
CA LEU A 9 -2.96 1.40 49.31
C LEU A 9 -3.78 1.27 48.01
N GLY A 10 -5.09 1.01 48.12
CA GLY A 10 -5.96 0.84 46.95
C GLY A 10 -6.17 2.13 46.16
N THR A 11 -6.25 3.28 46.83
CA THR A 11 -6.45 4.60 46.22
C THR A 11 -5.18 5.15 45.58
N LEU A 12 -4.00 4.89 46.15
CA LEU A 12 -2.71 5.24 45.54
C LEU A 12 -2.43 4.42 44.27
N GLY A 13 -2.75 3.12 44.26
CA GLY A 13 -2.56 2.26 43.08
C GLY A 13 -3.46 2.63 41.89
N THR A 14 -4.70 3.06 42.16
CA THR A 14 -5.64 3.53 41.13
C THR A 14 -5.30 4.93 40.61
N ALA A 15 -4.83 5.84 41.47
CA ALA A 15 -4.40 7.17 41.05
C ALA A 15 -3.16 7.13 40.14
N LEU A 16 -2.21 6.22 40.41
CA LEU A 16 -0.99 6.05 39.62
C LEU A 16 -1.27 5.42 38.23
N THR A 17 -2.19 4.45 38.17
CA THR A 17 -2.60 3.85 36.88
C THR A 17 -3.41 4.81 36.03
N ALA A 18 -4.26 5.65 36.62
CA ALA A 18 -4.99 6.69 35.88
C ALA A 18 -4.06 7.76 35.29
N THR A 19 -3.01 8.16 36.01
CA THR A 19 -2.02 9.15 35.51
C THR A 19 -1.14 8.59 34.40
N LEU A 20 -0.81 7.29 34.43
CA LEU A 20 -0.10 6.61 33.34
C LEU A 20 -0.96 6.49 32.06
N LEU A 21 -2.27 6.29 32.18
CA LEU A 21 -3.17 6.25 31.02
C LEU A 21 -3.39 7.64 30.38
N LEU A 22 -3.37 8.70 31.18
CA LEU A 22 -3.54 10.08 30.72
C LEU A 22 -2.27 10.67 30.06
N THR A 23 -1.10 10.08 30.30
CA THR A 23 0.18 10.52 29.71
C THR A 23 0.53 9.80 28.41
N GLY A 24 -0.24 8.77 28.02
CA GLY A 24 -0.07 8.04 26.75
C GLY A 24 -0.65 8.73 25.51
N CYS A 25 -1.30 9.89 25.66
CA CYS A 25 -1.62 10.75 24.52
C CYS A 25 -0.40 11.62 24.20
N GLU A 26 0.59 11.01 23.59
CA GLU A 26 1.71 11.72 22.98
C GLU A 26 1.25 12.52 21.75
N GLU A 27 2.00 13.59 21.48
CA GLU A 27 1.75 14.66 20.51
C GLU A 27 1.35 14.17 19.11
N LEU A 28 0.31 14.78 18.52
CA LEU A 28 -0.05 14.55 17.12
C LEU A 28 1.00 15.20 16.21
N VAL A 29 2.06 14.45 15.90
CA VAL A 29 3.05 14.86 14.93
C VAL A 29 2.46 14.69 13.53
N TYR A 30 2.02 15.79 12.93
CA TYR A 30 1.74 15.84 11.51
C TYR A 30 3.05 15.67 10.75
N LYS A 31 3.17 14.55 10.02
CA LYS A 31 4.27 14.32 9.09
C LYS A 31 3.74 14.38 7.67
N ASP A 32 4.26 15.31 6.90
CA ASP A 32 4.11 15.28 5.45
C ASP A 32 4.90 14.08 4.94
N ARG A 33 4.18 13.03 4.50
CA ARG A 33 4.78 11.94 3.75
C ARG A 33 4.45 12.14 2.29
N GLU A 34 5.43 11.87 1.44
CA GLU A 34 5.20 11.70 0.01
C GLU A 34 4.13 10.60 -0.18
N LEU A 35 3.04 10.93 -0.86
CA LEU A 35 1.88 10.05 -0.96
C LEU A 35 2.06 8.99 -2.05
N PHE A 36 2.93 9.26 -3.02
CA PHE A 36 3.21 8.38 -4.15
C PHE A 36 4.62 8.60 -4.71
N ASN A 37 5.20 7.56 -5.30
CA ASN A 37 6.44 7.71 -6.07
C ASN A 37 6.11 8.24 -7.46
N PRO A 38 7.03 8.98 -8.12
CA PRO A 38 6.85 9.31 -9.53
C PRO A 38 6.71 8.03 -10.36
N PRO A 39 5.82 8.00 -11.38
CA PRO A 39 5.67 6.85 -12.28
C PRO A 39 7.00 6.49 -12.95
N PRO A 40 7.44 5.21 -12.92
CA PRO A 40 8.59 4.77 -13.72
C PRO A 40 8.40 5.05 -15.21
N ASP A 41 7.22 4.72 -15.74
CA ASP A 41 6.75 5.19 -17.05
C ASP A 41 5.94 6.48 -16.88
N THR A 42 6.65 7.60 -16.98
CA THR A 42 6.06 8.96 -16.91
C THR A 42 5.11 9.28 -18.07
N THR A 43 5.14 8.50 -19.15
CA THR A 43 4.27 8.73 -20.32
C THR A 43 2.89 8.10 -20.12
N SER A 44 2.83 6.90 -19.54
CA SER A 44 1.56 6.19 -19.33
C SER A 44 0.94 6.42 -17.96
N GLY A 45 1.71 6.84 -16.95
CA GLY A 45 1.20 7.23 -15.63
C GLY A 45 0.86 6.05 -14.71
N PHE A 46 1.44 4.87 -14.95
CA PHE A 46 1.36 3.74 -14.02
C PHE A 46 2.34 3.92 -12.87
N LEU A 47 1.85 3.80 -11.64
CA LEU A 47 2.62 4.06 -10.42
C LEU A 47 3.33 2.80 -9.90
N GLY A 48 2.65 1.66 -9.91
CA GLY A 48 3.10 0.41 -9.31
C GLY A 48 3.23 0.49 -7.78
N TYR A 49 4.23 -0.21 -7.25
CA TYR A 49 4.55 -0.23 -5.84
C TYR A 49 5.08 1.11 -5.33
N PHE A 50 4.55 1.53 -4.19
CA PHE A 50 5.15 2.57 -3.35
C PHE A 50 6.36 2.02 -2.58
N ASN A 51 6.23 0.82 -2.02
CA ASN A 51 7.34 0.10 -1.39
C ASN A 51 7.33 -1.36 -1.88
N VAL A 52 8.33 -1.70 -2.68
CA VAL A 52 8.49 -3.03 -3.29
C VAL A 52 8.71 -4.10 -2.22
N ALA A 53 9.55 -3.84 -1.22
CA ALA A 53 9.90 -4.81 -0.18
C ALA A 53 8.67 -5.18 0.68
N GLU A 54 7.82 -4.20 0.94
CA GLU A 54 6.59 -4.39 1.70
C GLU A 54 5.40 -4.79 0.81
N LYS A 55 5.60 -5.00 -0.50
CA LYS A 55 4.53 -5.15 -1.49
C LYS A 55 3.40 -4.13 -1.26
N GLN A 56 3.75 -2.90 -0.96
CA GLN A 56 2.80 -1.81 -0.69
C GLN A 56 2.55 -1.09 -2.01
N THR A 57 1.36 -1.29 -2.60
CA THR A 57 0.99 -0.56 -3.82
C THR A 57 0.79 0.92 -3.50
N THR A 58 1.00 1.78 -4.49
CA THR A 58 0.69 3.21 -4.34
C THR A 58 -0.79 3.43 -3.99
N CYS A 59 -1.70 2.67 -4.58
CA CYS A 59 -3.12 2.71 -4.24
C CYS A 59 -3.39 2.35 -2.77
N GLY A 60 -2.66 1.36 -2.26
CA GLY A 60 -2.79 0.88 -0.89
C GLY A 60 -2.34 1.86 0.18
N ASN A 61 -1.70 2.97 -0.19
CA ASN A 61 -1.41 4.06 0.74
C ASN A 61 -2.68 4.73 1.29
N CYS A 62 -3.75 4.75 0.49
CA CYS A 62 -5.05 5.31 0.88
C CYS A 62 -6.13 4.22 0.98
N HIS A 63 -6.02 3.15 0.18
CA HIS A 63 -7.00 2.08 0.09
C HIS A 63 -6.58 0.84 0.89
N VAL A 64 -6.33 1.02 2.19
CA VAL A 64 -5.71 -0.01 3.06
C VAL A 64 -6.46 -1.33 3.11
N SER A 65 -7.80 -1.31 3.11
CA SER A 65 -8.62 -2.52 3.13
C SER A 65 -8.52 -3.33 1.83
N PHE A 66 -8.43 -2.65 0.69
CA PHE A 66 -8.24 -3.30 -0.62
C PHE A 66 -6.81 -3.82 -0.78
N GLN A 67 -5.83 -3.06 -0.30
CA GLN A 67 -4.43 -3.50 -0.24
C GLN A 67 -4.28 -4.80 0.54
N ALA A 68 -4.89 -4.89 1.73
CA ALA A 68 -4.86 -6.10 2.55
C ALA A 68 -5.47 -7.30 1.83
N GLN A 69 -6.59 -7.10 1.12
CA GLN A 69 -7.23 -8.14 0.32
C GLN A 69 -6.36 -8.56 -0.87
N TRP A 70 -5.85 -7.61 -1.65
CA TRP A 70 -5.02 -7.86 -2.82
C TRP A 70 -3.76 -8.66 -2.44
N ARG A 71 -3.09 -8.32 -1.32
CA ARG A 71 -1.92 -9.08 -0.83
C ARG A 71 -2.18 -10.56 -0.59
N GLY A 72 -3.43 -10.95 -0.33
CA GLY A 72 -3.82 -12.35 -0.15
C GLY A 72 -4.03 -13.14 -1.45
N THR A 73 -4.08 -12.45 -2.60
CA THR A 73 -4.41 -13.07 -3.90
C THR A 73 -3.23 -13.79 -4.53
N LYS A 74 -3.46 -14.49 -5.66
CA LYS A 74 -2.37 -14.98 -6.52
C LYS A 74 -1.74 -13.87 -7.33
N HIS A 75 -2.49 -12.83 -7.66
CA HIS A 75 -1.98 -11.66 -8.39
C HIS A 75 -0.82 -10.99 -7.67
N ALA A 76 -0.89 -10.85 -6.34
CA ALA A 76 0.20 -10.33 -5.52
C ALA A 76 1.44 -11.24 -5.40
N ARG A 77 1.43 -12.44 -6.01
CA ARG A 77 2.56 -13.38 -6.07
C ARG A 77 2.96 -13.72 -7.51
N ALA A 78 2.34 -13.08 -8.50
CA ALA A 78 2.48 -13.46 -9.91
C ALA A 78 3.94 -13.44 -10.40
N ALA A 79 4.74 -12.47 -9.96
CA ALA A 79 6.15 -12.39 -10.35
C ALA A 79 6.97 -13.51 -9.71
N GLN A 80 6.75 -13.75 -8.40
CA GLN A 80 7.43 -14.82 -7.67
C GLN A 80 7.12 -16.19 -8.25
N ASP A 81 5.84 -16.46 -8.52
CA ASP A 81 5.40 -17.74 -9.09
C ASP A 81 5.97 -17.95 -10.50
N LEU A 82 6.05 -16.88 -11.31
CA LEU A 82 6.67 -16.91 -12.63
C LEU A 82 8.17 -17.24 -12.55
N GLU A 83 8.90 -16.57 -11.67
CA GLU A 83 10.34 -16.82 -11.48
C GLU A 83 10.59 -18.25 -10.95
N ALA A 84 9.78 -18.69 -9.98
CA ALA A 84 9.86 -20.03 -9.41
C ALA A 84 9.56 -21.15 -10.42
N SER A 85 8.87 -20.84 -11.52
CA SER A 85 8.61 -21.81 -12.60
C SER A 85 9.89 -22.27 -13.32
N GLY A 86 10.97 -21.49 -13.28
CA GLY A 86 12.20 -21.77 -14.05
C GLY A 86 12.05 -21.57 -15.56
N HIS A 87 10.90 -21.06 -16.03
CA HIS A 87 10.58 -20.90 -17.44
C HIS A 87 10.24 -19.45 -17.83
N ALA A 88 10.51 -18.48 -16.95
CA ALA A 88 10.21 -17.07 -17.21
C ALA A 88 10.87 -16.58 -18.51
N GLN A 89 10.07 -15.99 -19.39
CA GLN A 89 10.50 -15.34 -20.62
C GLN A 89 10.02 -13.89 -20.65
N ALA A 90 10.62 -13.06 -21.51
CA ALA A 90 10.25 -11.64 -21.61
C ALA A 90 8.75 -11.43 -21.86
N PHE A 91 8.14 -12.23 -22.74
CA PHE A 91 6.71 -12.12 -23.06
C PHE A 91 5.77 -12.47 -21.89
N CYS A 92 6.26 -13.16 -20.85
CA CYS A 92 5.45 -13.53 -19.70
C CYS A 92 5.11 -12.30 -18.83
N TRP A 93 6.00 -11.32 -18.80
CA TRP A 93 5.88 -10.18 -17.89
C TRP A 93 4.74 -9.24 -18.24
N GLY A 94 4.28 -9.21 -19.50
CA GLY A 94 3.10 -8.44 -19.87
C GLY A 94 1.86 -8.82 -19.05
N CYS A 95 1.73 -10.08 -18.62
CA CYS A 95 0.61 -10.56 -17.81
C CYS A 95 0.95 -10.81 -16.33
N HIS A 96 2.23 -10.85 -15.96
CA HIS A 96 2.71 -11.14 -14.59
C HIS A 96 3.29 -9.91 -13.86
N ALA A 97 3.20 -8.75 -14.51
CA ALA A 97 3.54 -7.43 -13.98
C ALA A 97 2.41 -6.44 -14.33
N VAL A 98 2.53 -5.21 -13.84
CA VAL A 98 1.69 -4.08 -14.24
C VAL A 98 2.04 -3.65 -15.66
N SER A 99 1.07 -3.67 -16.56
CA SER A 99 1.18 -3.26 -17.96
C SER A 99 -0.16 -2.71 -18.46
N GLU A 100 -0.26 -2.45 -19.77
CA GLU A 100 -1.53 -2.15 -20.44
C GLU A 100 -2.52 -3.33 -20.50
N LEU A 101 -2.06 -4.56 -20.22
CA LEU A 101 -2.91 -5.73 -20.35
C LEU A 101 -3.83 -5.90 -19.12
N GLY A 102 -5.13 -6.10 -19.39
CA GLY A 102 -6.16 -6.32 -18.36
C GLY A 102 -6.95 -5.06 -17.96
N ASN A 103 -6.54 -3.89 -18.46
CA ASN A 103 -7.24 -2.60 -18.27
C ASN A 103 -7.64 -2.00 -19.63
N ALA A 104 -8.10 -0.73 -19.66
CA ALA A 104 -8.56 -0.09 -20.90
C ALA A 104 -7.47 0.66 -21.69
N VAL A 105 -6.20 0.57 -21.29
CA VAL A 105 -5.09 1.20 -22.03
C VAL A 105 -4.82 0.40 -23.30
N ALA A 106 -4.87 1.07 -24.45
CA ALA A 106 -4.77 0.44 -25.77
C ALA A 106 -3.36 0.42 -26.36
N THR A 107 -2.40 1.05 -25.70
CA THR A 107 -1.00 1.19 -26.15
C THR A 107 -0.07 0.59 -25.10
N ALA A 108 1.12 0.13 -25.52
CA ALA A 108 2.13 -0.38 -24.58
C ALA A 108 2.36 0.59 -23.41
N ALA A 109 2.38 0.06 -22.19
CA ALA A 109 2.56 0.83 -20.96
C ALA A 109 3.19 -0.01 -19.83
N GLY A 110 3.56 0.65 -18.73
CA GLY A 110 4.06 -0.03 -17.53
C GLY A 110 5.29 -0.88 -17.83
N TYR A 111 5.31 -2.13 -17.38
CA TYR A 111 6.45 -3.04 -17.53
C TYR A 111 6.86 -3.28 -18.99
N ASN A 112 5.91 -3.23 -19.93
CA ASN A 112 6.20 -3.44 -21.35
C ASN A 112 6.97 -2.26 -21.98
N VAL A 113 6.98 -1.08 -21.34
CA VAL A 113 7.72 0.11 -21.77
C VAL A 113 8.94 0.35 -20.89
N VAL A 114 8.77 0.25 -19.57
CA VAL A 114 9.83 0.46 -18.57
C VAL A 114 9.86 -0.74 -17.63
N THR A 115 10.89 -1.59 -17.75
CA THR A 115 11.08 -2.75 -16.89
C THR A 115 11.56 -2.32 -15.49
N ASP A 116 10.62 -2.02 -14.60
CA ASP A 116 10.90 -1.59 -13.22
C ASP A 116 10.36 -2.59 -12.19
N SER A 117 11.08 -2.72 -11.07
CA SER A 117 10.66 -3.51 -9.91
C SER A 117 9.33 -3.05 -9.29
N ALA A 118 8.98 -1.77 -9.44
CA ALA A 118 7.72 -1.20 -8.99
C ALA A 118 6.52 -1.85 -9.69
N TYR A 119 6.70 -2.37 -10.92
CA TYR A 119 5.64 -3.01 -11.68
C TYR A 119 5.55 -4.53 -11.46
N ARG A 120 6.39 -5.13 -10.63
CA ARG A 120 6.30 -6.58 -10.33
C ARG A 120 4.92 -6.95 -9.78
N ASP A 121 4.46 -8.16 -10.09
CA ASP A 121 3.13 -8.68 -9.71
C ASP A 121 1.97 -8.01 -10.48
N VAL A 122 0.82 -8.68 -10.49
CA VAL A 122 -0.41 -8.10 -11.06
C VAL A 122 -1.05 -7.23 -9.98
N GLN A 123 -0.99 -5.91 -10.13
CA GLN A 123 -1.41 -4.95 -9.11
C GLN A 123 -2.77 -4.31 -9.45
N CYS A 124 -3.13 -3.26 -8.71
CA CYS A 124 -4.38 -2.52 -8.89
C CYS A 124 -4.54 -2.00 -10.32
N GLU A 125 -3.48 -1.41 -10.86
CA GLU A 125 -3.50 -0.73 -12.16
C GLU A 125 -3.59 -1.70 -13.35
N SER A 126 -3.29 -2.99 -13.14
CA SER A 126 -3.53 -4.04 -14.15
C SER A 126 -5.00 -4.18 -14.52
N CYS A 127 -5.94 -3.80 -13.63
CA CYS A 127 -7.37 -3.79 -13.91
C CYS A 127 -7.96 -2.37 -13.96
N HIS A 128 -7.52 -1.50 -13.04
CA HIS A 128 -8.06 -0.16 -12.86
C HIS A 128 -7.37 0.90 -13.75
N GLY A 129 -6.31 0.54 -14.46
CA GLY A 129 -5.53 1.47 -15.28
C GLY A 129 -4.67 2.42 -14.45
N PRO A 130 -4.03 3.41 -15.11
CA PRO A 130 -3.02 4.28 -14.50
C PRO A 130 -3.61 5.19 -13.42
N GLY A 131 -2.97 5.22 -12.26
CA GLY A 131 -3.43 5.97 -11.09
C GLY A 131 -2.86 7.38 -10.96
N PHE A 132 -1.93 7.82 -11.81
CA PHE A 132 -1.18 9.07 -11.59
C PHE A 132 -2.06 10.31 -11.43
N THR A 133 -3.05 10.51 -12.31
CA THR A 133 -4.00 11.62 -12.21
C THR A 133 -4.82 11.56 -10.91
N HIS A 134 -5.15 10.36 -10.46
CA HIS A 134 -5.93 10.16 -9.24
C HIS A 134 -5.15 10.57 -8.00
N VAL A 135 -3.89 10.14 -7.88
CA VAL A 135 -3.08 10.40 -6.68
C VAL A 135 -2.70 11.88 -6.55
N GLN A 136 -2.65 12.62 -7.67
CA GLN A 136 -2.41 14.07 -7.66
C GLN A 136 -3.64 14.88 -7.20
N ASN A 137 -4.85 14.42 -7.52
CA ASN A 137 -6.09 15.08 -7.14
C ASN A 137 -7.20 14.05 -6.90
N PRO A 138 -7.26 13.43 -5.71
CA PRO A 138 -8.16 12.31 -5.46
C PRO A 138 -9.61 12.76 -5.39
N SER A 139 -10.37 12.46 -6.44
CA SER A 139 -11.79 12.75 -6.56
C SER A 139 -12.54 11.61 -7.26
N ARG A 140 -13.87 11.72 -7.40
CA ARG A 140 -14.65 10.75 -8.18
C ARG A 140 -14.34 10.85 -9.68
N GLU A 141 -14.04 12.05 -10.14
CA GLU A 141 -13.74 12.38 -11.54
C GLU A 141 -12.36 11.85 -11.96
N THR A 142 -11.40 11.80 -11.03
CA THR A 142 -10.05 11.27 -11.30
C THR A 142 -9.91 9.79 -10.93
N ARG A 143 -10.98 9.13 -10.46
CA ARG A 143 -10.93 7.72 -10.08
C ARG A 143 -10.55 6.87 -11.31
N PRO A 144 -9.56 5.97 -11.19
CA PRO A 144 -9.23 5.05 -12.27
C PRO A 144 -10.42 4.14 -12.62
N LEU A 145 -10.35 3.46 -13.77
CA LEU A 145 -11.42 2.68 -14.40
C LEU A 145 -12.05 1.62 -13.47
#